data_AF-A0A380FHP8-F1
#
_entry.id   AF-A0A380FHP8-F1
#
_cell.length_a   1.000
_cell.length_b   1.000
_cell.length_c   1.000
_cell.angle_alpha   90.00
_cell.angle_beta   90.00
_cell.angle_gamma   90.00
#
_symmetry.space_group_name_H-M   'P 1'
#
loop_
_entity.id
_entity.type
_entity.pdbx_description
1 polymer ?
#
loop_
_entity_poly.entity_id
_entity_poly.type
_entity_poly.pdbx_seq_one_letter_code
_entity_poly.pdbx_strand_id
1 'polypeptide(L)'
;MIDEITYREMRELSYAGFGVFHDEALQPLHKDRIPVVIKNTNRPDDTGTYIRHDREINSSNIVSGISCDKDFTVLNIKKYLMNRQIGFTRKNIRRT
;
A
#
# COMPACT_ATOMS: atom_id res chain seq x y z
N MET A 1 7.06 -5.81 16.14
CA MET A 1 7.85 -4.84 15.35
C MET A 1 8.22 -5.54 14.06
N ILE A 2 8.18 -4.85 12.92
CA ILE A 2 8.58 -5.41 11.62
C ILE A 2 10.00 -4.93 11.39
N ASP A 3 10.94 -5.85 11.25
CA ASP A 3 12.36 -5.48 11.07
C ASP A 3 12.61 -5.03 9.62
N GLU A 4 12.01 -5.72 8.65
CA GLU A 4 12.16 -5.42 7.22
C GLU A 4 10.85 -5.60 6.45
N ILE A 5 10.57 -4.67 5.53
CA ILE A 5 9.43 -4.67 4.63
C ILE A 5 9.87 -4.24 3.22
N THR A 6 9.20 -4.71 2.17
CA THR A 6 9.47 -4.24 0.81
C THR A 6 8.73 -2.95 0.49
N TYR A 7 9.26 -2.17 -0.46
CA TYR A 7 8.55 -1.01 -1.01
C TYR A 7 7.12 -1.33 -1.47
N ARG A 8 6.92 -2.51 -2.07
CA ARG A 8 5.60 -2.95 -2.53
C ARG A 8 4.65 -3.16 -1.36
N GLU A 9 5.07 -3.91 -0.34
CA GLU A 9 4.24 -4.19 0.83
C GLU A 9 3.91 -2.93 1.62
N MET A 10 4.90 -2.06 1.79
CA MET A 10 4.70 -0.78 2.47
C MET A 10 3.67 0.09 1.74
N ARG A 11 3.73 0.14 0.40
CA ARG A 11 2.76 0.89 -0.40
C ARG A 11 1.33 0.36 -0.24
N GLU A 12 1.14 -0.97 -0.30
CA GLU A 12 -0.18 -1.58 -0.11
C GLU A 12 -0.72 -1.33 1.31
N LEU A 13 0.14 -1.40 2.34
CA LEU A 13 -0.24 -1.06 3.72
C LEU A 13 -0.62 0.41 3.87
N SER A 14 0.19 1.33 3.30
CA SER A 14 -0.07 2.77 3.33
C SER A 14 -1.39 3.13 2.65
N TYR A 15 -1.68 2.52 1.49
CA TYR A 15 -2.96 2.71 0.80
C TYR A 15 -4.14 2.19 1.63
N ALA A 16 -3.96 1.11 2.38
CA ALA A 16 -5.00 0.49 3.19
C ALA A 16 -5.12 1.08 4.62
N GLY A 17 -4.76 2.35 4.81
CA GLY A 17 -4.97 3.09 6.06
C GLY A 17 -3.76 3.19 6.99
N PHE A 18 -2.58 2.72 6.59
CA PHE A 18 -1.36 2.93 7.37
C PHE A 18 -0.80 4.35 7.15
N GLY A 19 -1.35 5.31 7.91
CA GLY A 19 -1.11 6.75 7.77
C GLY A 19 0.30 7.26 8.14
N VAL A 20 1.32 6.40 8.14
CA VAL A 20 2.71 6.81 8.40
C VAL A 20 3.37 7.44 7.16
N PHE A 21 2.93 7.06 5.95
CA PHE A 21 3.47 7.61 4.70
C PHE A 21 2.38 7.87 3.66
N HIS A 22 2.59 8.93 2.88
CA HIS A 22 1.99 9.06 1.55
C HIS A 22 2.76 8.15 0.58
N ASP A 23 2.03 7.33 -0.17
CA ASP A 23 2.57 6.38 -1.15
C ASP A 23 3.46 7.05 -2.21
N GLU A 24 3.13 8.27 -2.61
CA GLU A 24 3.92 9.05 -3.58
C GLU A 24 5.30 9.47 -3.05
N ALA A 25 5.47 9.64 -1.73
CA ALA A 25 6.71 10.14 -1.14
C ALA A 25 7.89 9.16 -1.27
N LEU A 26 7.60 7.85 -1.35
CA LEU A 26 8.61 6.80 -1.48
C LEU A 26 8.99 6.50 -2.93
N GLN A 27 8.24 7.03 -3.91
CA GLN A 27 8.46 6.78 -5.33
C GLN A 27 9.87 7.14 -5.84
N PRO A 28 10.47 8.31 -5.51
CA PRO A 28 11.81 8.63 -5.99
C PRO A 28 12.88 7.69 -5.39
N LEU A 29 12.76 7.37 -4.10
CA LEU A 29 13.69 6.47 -3.41
C LEU A 29 13.60 5.03 -3.93
N HIS A 30 12.39 4.60 -4.30
CA HIS A 30 12.17 3.32 -4.95
C HIS A 30 12.86 3.24 -6.33
N LYS A 31 12.74 4.30 -7.16
CA LYS A 31 13.37 4.36 -8.50
C LYS A 31 14.89 4.22 -8.43
N ASP A 32 15.50 4.90 -7.46
CA ASP A 32 16.95 4.90 -7.27
C ASP A 32 17.45 3.75 -6.40
N ARG A 33 16.55 2.83 -5.98
CA ARG A 33 16.84 1.66 -5.13
C ARG A 33 17.54 2.02 -3.80
N ILE A 34 17.22 3.18 -3.25
CA ILE A 34 17.78 3.65 -1.99
C ILE A 34 16.99 2.99 -0.84
N PRO A 35 17.62 2.31 0.13
CA PRO A 35 16.91 1.78 1.29
C PRO A 35 16.51 2.89 2.27
N VAL A 36 15.36 2.74 2.94
CA VAL A 36 14.85 3.71 3.92
C VAL A 36 14.69 3.03 5.27
N VAL A 37 14.94 3.75 6.37
CA VAL A 37 14.73 3.26 7.74
C VAL A 37 13.71 4.14 8.44
N ILE A 38 12.62 3.53 8.89
CA ILE A 38 11.62 4.20 9.73
C ILE A 38 12.09 4.09 11.17
N LYS A 39 12.34 5.23 11.83
CA LYS A 39 12.77 5.30 13.22
C LYS A 39 11.74 6.00 14.10
N ASN A 40 11.74 5.65 15.38
CA ASN A 40 10.97 6.36 16.40
C ASN A 40 11.77 7.54 16.93
N THR A 41 11.28 8.77 16.76
CA THR A 41 11.95 9.99 17.26
C THR A 41 12.10 10.03 18.77
N ASN A 42 11.21 9.35 19.51
CA ASN A 42 11.31 9.23 20.98
C ASN A 42 12.35 8.19 21.43
N ARG A 43 12.84 7.35 20.51
CA ARG A 43 13.88 6.31 20.74
C ARG A 43 14.77 6.18 19.50
N PRO A 44 15.68 7.14 19.26
CA PRO A 44 16.44 7.23 18.01
C PRO A 44 17.46 6.08 17.81
N ASP A 45 17.87 5.46 18.92
CA ASP A 45 18.84 4.35 18.93
C ASP A 45 18.21 3.00 18.54
N ASP A 46 16.88 2.91 18.50
CA ASP A 46 16.19 1.70 18.04
C ASP A 46 16.49 1.43 16.56
N THR A 47 16.65 0.15 16.21
CA THR A 47 16.94 -0.31 14.84
C THR A 47 15.92 0.18 13.82
N GLY A 48 14.65 0.31 14.23
CA GLY A 48 13.55 0.74 13.36
C GLY A 48 13.11 -0.34 12.37
N THR A 49 12.41 0.08 11.32
CA THR A 49 11.92 -0.80 10.24
C THR A 49 12.60 -0.43 8.92
N TYR A 50 13.27 -1.38 8.27
CA TYR A 50 13.91 -1.18 6.97
C TYR A 50 12.93 -1.40 5.82
N ILE A 51 12.87 -0.44 4.91
CA ILE A 51 12.19 -0.57 3.62
C ILE A 51 13.24 -0.90 2.56
N ARG A 52 13.19 -2.13 2.04
CA ARG A 52 14.12 -2.63 1.01
C ARG A 52 13.41 -2.85 -0.32
N HIS A 53 14.19 -2.94 -1.40
CA HIS A 53 13.65 -3.25 -2.72
C HIS A 53 13.18 -4.71 -2.79
N ASP A 54 14.06 -5.62 -2.35
CA ASP A 54 13.82 -7.05 -2.34
C ASP A 54 14.16 -7.61 -0.95
N ARG A 55 13.42 -8.64 -0.51
CA ARG A 55 13.72 -9.41 0.70
C ARG A 55 13.45 -10.88 0.43
N GLU A 56 14.20 -11.76 1.08
CA GLU A 56 13.90 -13.19 1.05
C GLU A 56 12.59 -13.44 1.81
N ILE A 57 11.58 -13.94 1.11
CA ILE A 57 10.30 -14.29 1.72
C ILE A 57 10.52 -15.59 2.49
N ASN A 58 10.69 -15.48 3.80
CA ASN A 58 10.75 -16.65 4.67
C ASN A 58 9.35 -17.25 4.79
N SER A 59 9.23 -18.56 4.59
CA SER A 59 7.99 -19.34 4.69
C SER A 59 7.27 -19.18 6.04
N SER A 60 7.96 -18.72 7.09
CA SER A 60 7.39 -18.43 8.40
C SER A 60 6.65 -17.10 8.51
N ASN A 61 6.91 -16.12 7.62
CA ASN A 61 6.36 -14.76 7.67
C ASN A 61 5.66 -14.39 6.36
N ILE A 62 4.56 -15.07 6.07
CA ILE A 62 3.73 -14.83 4.88
C ILE A 62 2.94 -13.52 4.98
N VAL A 63 2.56 -13.12 6.20
CA VAL A 63 1.77 -11.90 6.44
C VAL A 63 2.70 -10.78 6.92
N SER A 64 2.84 -9.76 6.08
CA SER A 64 3.76 -8.63 6.33
C SER A 64 3.17 -7.58 7.28
N GLY A 65 1.85 -7.48 7.37
CA GLY A 65 1.14 -6.57 8.25
C GLY A 65 -0.37 -6.60 8.01
N ILE A 66 -1.13 -6.08 8.97
CA ILE A 66 -2.57 -5.88 8.86
C ILE A 66 -2.82 -4.39 9.06
N SER A 67 -3.42 -3.73 8.08
CA SER A 67 -3.89 -2.36 8.20
C SER A 67 -5.41 -2.32 8.21
N CYS A 68 -5.96 -1.26 8.77
CA CYS A 68 -7.40 -1.02 8.81
C CYS A 68 -7.61 0.48 8.61
N ASP A 69 -8.44 0.82 7.64
CA ASP A 69 -8.87 2.18 7.39
C ASP A 69 -10.35 2.37 7.75
N LYS A 70 -10.71 3.59 8.14
CA LYS A 70 -12.09 3.98 8.44
C LYS A 70 -12.64 4.77 7.24
N ASP A 71 -13.95 4.98 7.20
CA ASP A 71 -14.60 5.83 6.18
C ASP A 71 -14.56 5.31 4.73
N PHE A 72 -14.50 3.99 4.52
CA PHE A 72 -14.71 3.40 3.21
C PHE A 72 -16.19 3.45 2.76
N THR A 73 -16.44 3.99 1.57
CA THR A 73 -17.75 3.91 0.91
C THR A 73 -17.73 2.89 -0.22
N VAL A 74 -18.62 1.91 -0.18
CA VAL A 74 -18.72 0.86 -1.21
C VAL A 74 -19.82 1.22 -2.22
N LEU A 75 -19.43 1.45 -3.47
CA LEU A 75 -20.37 1.70 -4.57
C LEU A 75 -20.64 0.39 -5.35
N ASN A 76 -21.86 -0.14 -5.26
CA ASN A 76 -22.27 -1.33 -6.01
C ASN A 76 -23.18 -0.96 -7.19
N ILE A 77 -22.70 -1.14 -8.42
CA ILE A 77 -23.48 -0.85 -9.65
C ILE A 77 -24.02 -2.15 -10.21
N LYS A 78 -25.36 -2.24 -10.34
CA LYS A 78 -26.04 -3.38 -10.98
C LYS A 78 -26.81 -2.91 -12.21
N LYS A 79 -26.71 -3.66 -13.30
CA LYS A 79 -27.50 -3.46 -14.51
C LYS A 79 -27.79 -4.79 -15.20
N TYR A 80 -29.03 -4.98 -15.63
CA TYR A 80 -29.42 -6.14 -16.42
C TYR A 80 -28.63 -6.16 -17.74
N LEU A 81 -28.04 -7.32 -18.09
CA LEU A 81 -27.19 -7.50 -19.27
C LEU A 81 -26.01 -6.52 -19.37
N MET A 82 -25.42 -6.13 -18.23
CA MET A 82 -24.26 -5.21 -18.19
C MET A 82 -23.10 -5.65 -19.09
N ASN A 83 -22.85 -6.96 -19.18
CA ASN A 83 -21.81 -7.55 -20.03
C ASN A 83 -22.03 -7.35 -21.54
N ARG A 84 -23.26 -7.04 -21.98
CA ARG A 84 -23.57 -6.79 -23.39
C ARG A 84 -23.32 -5.36 -23.83
N GLN A 85 -23.10 -4.43 -22.90
CA GLN A 85 -22.84 -3.03 -23.22
C GLN A 85 -21.34 -2.72 -23.19
N ILE A 86 -20.75 -2.56 -24.37
CA ILE A 86 -19.37 -2.09 -24.52
C ILE A 86 -19.25 -0.67 -23.95
N GLY A 87 -18.26 -0.44 -23.09
CA GLY A 87 -17.96 0.89 -22.54
C GLY A 87 -18.84 1.32 -21.36
N PHE A 88 -19.60 0.41 -20.74
CA PHE A 88 -20.42 0.70 -19.55
C PHE A 88 -19.58 1.35 -18.43
N THR A 89 -18.45 0.75 -18.03
CA THR A 89 -17.57 1.27 -16.98
C THR A 89 -17.05 2.68 -17.31
N ARG A 90 -16.59 2.90 -18.55
CA ARG A 90 -16.10 4.20 -19.02
C ARG A 90 -17.18 5.29 -18.99
N LYS A 91 -18.43 4.96 -19.34
CA LYS A 91 -19.54 5.93 -19.34
C LYS A 91 -19.92 6.39 -17.93
N ASN A 92 -19.84 5.50 -16.94
CA ASN A 92 -20.22 5.82 -15.57
C ASN A 92 -19.12 6.59 -14.82
N ILE A 93 -17.84 6.37 -15.12
CA ILE A 93 -16.71 7.05 -14.44
C ILE A 93 -16.48 8.47 -14.98
N ARG A 94 -16.80 8.74 -16.26
CA ARG A 94 -16.43 9.99 -16.95
C ARG A 94 -17.49 11.11 -16.88
N ARG A 95 -18.58 10.90 -16.11
CA ARG A 95 -19.73 11.82 -16.06
C ARG A 95 -19.92 12.53 -14.72
N THR A 96 -19.04 12.26 -13.76
CA THR A 96 -18.84 13.07 -12.55
C THR A 96 -17.68 14.02 -12.80
#